data_AF-A0A7G8G442-F1
#
_entry.id   AF-A0A7G8G442-F1
#
_cell.length_a   1.000
_cell.length_b   1.000
_cell.length_c   1.000
_cell.angle_alpha   90.00
_cell.angle_beta   90.00
_cell.angle_gamma   90.00
#
_symmetry.space_group_name_H-M   'P 1'
#
loop_
_entity.id
_entity.type
_entity.pdbx_description
1 polymer ?
#
loop_
_entity_poly.entity_id
_entity_poly.type
_entity_poly.pdbx_seq_one_letter_code
_entity_poly.pdbx_strand_id
1 'polypeptide(L)'
;MDPSDTTVVTSQATRDYGYKWFSDGPAILTTPTYDKFMSLSVFDMRHNVPAFITNPPKPILLKRPGQAVPAVDFLVVELETDQGLVLTRMVVVDNLDAVVASCSQFQMQGGKGYIQREVKQFSSETTKNAQAVIDTVISYINPDEALGRVSSDVSFLDLAPGVKLGQLGTPADTVRYATILVDDTGAPFRGDATYTLTVPSGLYKLGGYFSVTHYGTDNKLLIPNDLKIYDQITFSSEPN
;
A
#
# COMPACT_ATOMS: atom_id res chain seq x y z
N MET A 1 9.06 12.58 -3.21
CA MET A 1 9.93 11.40 -3.08
C MET A 1 11.32 11.73 -3.62
N ASP A 2 12.37 11.15 -3.04
CA ASP A 2 13.71 11.15 -3.61
C ASP A 2 13.83 10.00 -4.63
N PRO A 3 14.11 10.24 -5.92
CA PRO A 3 14.22 9.18 -6.92
C PRO A 3 15.41 8.23 -6.69
N SER A 4 16.33 8.57 -5.78
CA SER A 4 17.42 7.69 -5.35
C SER A 4 17.05 6.76 -4.19
N ASP A 5 15.87 6.92 -3.57
CA ASP A 5 15.37 6.00 -2.56
C ASP A 5 14.87 4.70 -3.22
N THR A 6 15.67 3.64 -3.10
CA THR A 6 15.36 2.32 -3.64
C THR A 6 14.68 1.39 -2.65
N THR A 7 14.22 1.90 -1.51
CA THR A 7 13.57 1.09 -0.45
C THR A 7 12.25 0.49 -0.94
N VAL A 8 11.53 1.22 -1.79
CA VAL A 8 10.26 0.78 -2.39
C VAL A 8 10.37 0.87 -3.91
N VAL A 9 10.33 -0.28 -4.57
CA VAL A 9 10.24 -0.36 -6.04
C VAL A 9 8.85 0.12 -6.49
N THR A 10 8.77 0.91 -7.56
CA THR A 10 7.50 1.51 -8.06
C THR A 10 6.73 2.31 -7.01
N SER A 11 7.42 3.17 -6.27
CA SER A 11 6.82 3.99 -5.20
C SER A 11 5.91 5.09 -5.75
N GLN A 12 4.81 5.39 -5.04
CA GLN A 12 3.97 6.54 -5.41
C GLN A 12 4.70 7.83 -5.04
N ALA A 13 4.85 8.74 -6.00
CA ALA A 13 5.78 9.86 -5.87
C ALA A 13 5.29 10.99 -4.94
N THR A 14 3.99 11.29 -4.99
CA THR A 14 3.31 12.33 -4.18
C THR A 14 2.75 11.81 -2.87
N ARG A 15 3.39 10.82 -2.25
CA ARG A 15 2.93 10.27 -0.97
C ARG A 15 4.01 10.29 0.11
N ASP A 16 3.58 10.69 1.31
CA ASP A 16 4.33 10.42 2.53
C ASP A 16 3.85 9.08 3.11
N TYR A 17 4.81 8.20 3.40
CA TYR A 17 4.57 6.85 3.90
C TYR A 17 4.93 6.78 5.38
N GLY A 18 4.02 6.21 6.19
CA GLY A 18 4.28 5.91 7.58
C GLY A 18 3.99 4.45 7.90
N TYR A 19 4.73 3.88 8.84
CA TYR A 19 4.50 2.52 9.31
C TYR A 19 4.53 2.45 10.83
N LYS A 20 3.61 1.66 11.40
CA LYS A 20 3.63 1.31 12.83
C LYS A 20 3.31 -0.16 13.01
N TRP A 21 4.24 -0.85 13.66
CA TRP A 21 4.04 -2.22 14.14
C TRP A 21 3.27 -2.21 15.45
N PHE A 22 2.43 -3.22 15.63
CA PHE A 22 1.75 -3.48 16.89
C PHE A 22 1.67 -4.98 17.16
N SER A 23 1.47 -5.32 18.42
CA SER A 23 1.59 -6.65 18.98
C SER A 23 0.94 -6.73 20.37
N ASP A 24 0.68 -7.93 20.88
CA ASP A 24 0.34 -8.13 22.30
C ASP A 24 -0.83 -7.26 22.83
N GLY A 25 -2.03 -7.43 22.27
CA GLY A 25 -3.27 -6.85 22.81
C GLY A 25 -3.94 -5.84 21.89
N PRO A 26 -5.07 -5.26 22.29
CA PRO A 26 -5.74 -4.24 21.50
C PRO A 26 -4.83 -3.01 21.38
N ALA A 27 -4.90 -2.36 20.22
CA ALA A 27 -4.21 -1.10 19.98
C ALA A 27 -5.22 -0.07 19.48
N ILE A 28 -5.12 1.15 20.01
CA ILE A 28 -5.92 2.28 19.55
C ILE A 28 -5.02 3.15 18.71
N LEU A 29 -5.41 3.36 17.46
CA LEU A 29 -4.73 4.28 16.57
C LEU A 29 -5.55 5.55 16.41
N THR A 30 -4.88 6.68 16.60
CA THR A 30 -5.36 8.01 16.27
C THR A 30 -4.59 8.53 15.06
N THR A 31 -5.27 9.31 14.23
CA THR A 31 -4.73 9.85 12.99
C THR A 31 -5.05 11.34 12.90
N PRO A 32 -4.25 12.16 12.20
CA PRO A 32 -4.58 13.54 11.95
C PRO A 32 -5.88 13.67 11.16
N THR A 33 -6.58 14.79 11.36
CA THR A 33 -7.59 15.22 10.39
C THR A 33 -6.86 15.72 9.14
N TYR A 34 -7.25 15.22 7.98
CA TYR A 34 -6.63 15.56 6.71
C TYR A 34 -7.70 15.88 5.66
N ASP A 35 -7.49 16.98 4.94
CA ASP A 35 -8.44 17.54 3.96
C ASP A 35 -8.31 16.90 2.57
N LYS A 36 -7.13 16.32 2.27
CA LYS A 36 -6.85 15.57 1.05
C LYS A 36 -7.04 14.07 1.30
N PHE A 37 -6.32 13.22 0.57
CA PHE A 37 -6.41 11.78 0.73
C PHE A 37 -5.36 11.26 1.72
N MET A 38 -5.82 10.74 2.84
CA MET A 38 -5.06 9.84 3.72
C MET A 38 -5.70 8.46 3.65
N SER A 39 -4.87 7.44 3.48
CA SER A 39 -5.29 6.05 3.62
C SER A 39 -4.47 5.33 4.67
N LEU A 40 -5.12 4.37 5.30
CA LEU A 40 -4.53 3.44 6.24
C LEU A 40 -4.87 2.01 5.81
N SER A 41 -3.84 1.20 5.56
CA SER A 41 -3.97 -0.25 5.38
C SER A 41 -3.56 -0.93 6.68
N VAL A 42 -4.38 -1.85 7.18
CA VAL A 42 -4.02 -2.73 8.30
C VAL A 42 -3.68 -4.09 7.74
N PHE A 43 -2.51 -4.60 8.12
CA PHE A 43 -2.03 -5.94 7.79
C PHE A 43 -1.92 -6.78 9.05
N ASP A 44 -2.32 -8.04 8.96
CA ASP A 44 -2.01 -9.04 9.96
C ASP A 44 -0.73 -9.83 9.57
N MET A 45 -0.25 -10.74 10.44
CA MET A 45 0.97 -11.50 10.18
C MET A 45 0.83 -12.64 9.16
N ARG A 46 -0.38 -12.87 8.64
CA ARG A 46 -0.65 -13.76 7.51
C ARG A 46 -0.67 -13.00 6.18
N HIS A 47 -0.37 -11.70 6.21
CA HIS A 47 -0.45 -10.79 5.08
C HIS A 47 -1.89 -10.59 4.56
N ASN A 48 -2.88 -10.81 5.41
CA ASN A 48 -4.24 -10.38 5.10
C ASN A 48 -4.36 -8.87 5.29
N VAL A 49 -5.33 -8.25 4.59
CA VAL A 49 -5.62 -6.82 4.66
C VAL A 49 -7.03 -6.59 5.23
N PRO A 50 -7.26 -6.84 6.53
CA PRO A 50 -8.59 -6.80 7.14
C PRO A 50 -9.26 -5.42 7.04
N ALA A 51 -8.49 -4.34 6.90
CA ALA A 51 -9.05 -3.02 6.71
C ALA A 51 -8.21 -2.13 5.79
N PHE A 52 -8.92 -1.35 4.98
CA PHE A 52 -8.41 -0.15 4.34
C PHE A 52 -9.36 1.00 4.66
N ILE A 53 -8.85 2.04 5.31
CA ILE A 53 -9.65 3.16 5.83
C ILE A 53 -9.12 4.45 5.23
N THR A 54 -10.00 5.24 4.64
CA THR A 54 -9.70 6.57 4.10
C THR A 54 -10.20 7.63 5.07
N ASN A 55 -9.37 8.67 5.30
CA ASN A 55 -9.66 9.83 6.16
C ASN A 55 -10.49 9.46 7.42
N PRO A 56 -9.94 8.65 8.34
CA PRO A 56 -10.69 8.12 9.47
C PRO A 56 -11.32 9.26 10.29
N PRO A 57 -12.66 9.29 10.49
CA PRO A 57 -13.33 10.36 11.22
C PRO A 57 -13.22 10.20 12.75
N LYS A 58 -12.76 9.04 13.23
CA LYS A 58 -12.63 8.69 14.64
C LYS A 58 -11.50 7.68 14.84
N PRO A 59 -11.03 7.46 16.08
CA PRO A 59 -9.95 6.52 16.34
C PRO A 59 -10.30 5.09 15.94
N ILE A 60 -9.27 4.32 15.62
CA ILE A 60 -9.37 2.93 15.15
C ILE A 60 -8.95 1.99 16.27
N LEU A 61 -9.80 1.04 16.62
CA LEU A 61 -9.48 -0.05 17.53
C LEU A 61 -9.04 -1.26 16.72
N LEU A 62 -7.77 -1.62 16.84
CA LEU A 62 -7.19 -2.86 16.33
C LEU A 62 -7.36 -3.92 17.41
N LYS A 63 -8.06 -5.01 17.10
CA LYS A 63 -8.33 -6.08 18.07
C LYS A 63 -8.17 -7.47 17.49
N ARG A 64 -8.06 -8.44 18.39
CA ARG A 64 -8.09 -9.88 18.10
C ARG A 64 -9.51 -10.44 18.12
N PRO A 65 -9.71 -11.68 17.63
CA PRO A 65 -11.00 -12.34 17.74
C PRO A 65 -11.36 -12.60 19.20
N GLY A 66 -12.63 -12.37 19.53
CA GLY A 66 -13.14 -12.56 20.90
C GLY A 66 -12.71 -11.50 21.93
N GLN A 67 -11.89 -10.49 21.57
CA GLN A 67 -11.61 -9.38 22.48
C GLN A 67 -12.81 -8.44 22.62
N ALA A 68 -13.08 -8.02 23.86
CA ALA A 68 -14.12 -7.05 24.17
C ALA A 68 -13.80 -5.69 23.54
N VAL A 69 -14.83 -5.06 22.96
CA VAL A 69 -14.76 -3.69 22.45
C VAL A 69 -15.11 -2.75 23.61
N PRO A 70 -14.24 -1.79 23.98
CA PRO A 70 -14.59 -0.77 24.97
C PRO A 70 -15.84 0.00 24.55
N ALA A 71 -16.62 0.50 25.51
CA ALA A 71 -17.82 1.30 25.25
C ALA A 71 -17.49 2.74 24.80
N VAL A 72 -16.66 2.87 23.76
CA VAL A 72 -16.25 4.12 23.12
C VAL A 72 -16.47 3.94 21.62
N ASP A 73 -16.82 5.03 20.94
CA ASP A 73 -17.04 4.98 19.50
C ASP A 73 -15.72 4.86 18.73
N PHE A 74 -15.45 3.67 18.22
CA PHE A 74 -14.26 3.34 17.43
C PHE A 74 -14.64 2.79 16.05
N LEU A 75 -13.74 2.97 15.08
CA LEU A 75 -13.70 2.07 13.93
C LEU A 75 -13.00 0.78 14.36
N VAL A 76 -13.72 -0.34 14.39
CA VAL A 76 -13.18 -1.62 14.86
C VAL A 76 -12.60 -2.40 13.69
N VAL A 77 -11.35 -2.83 13.82
CA VAL A 77 -10.67 -3.74 12.89
C VAL A 77 -10.28 -4.99 13.64
N GLU A 78 -10.83 -6.12 13.22
CA GLU A 78 -10.52 -7.43 13.77
C GLU A 78 -9.45 -8.13 12.91
N LEU A 79 -8.44 -8.67 13.57
CA LEU A 79 -7.30 -9.35 12.95
C LEU A 79 -7.37 -10.85 13.23
N GLU A 80 -6.74 -11.68 12.41
CA GLU A 80 -6.58 -13.11 12.70
C GLU A 80 -5.29 -13.44 13.45
N THR A 81 -4.44 -12.43 13.69
CA THR A 81 -3.17 -12.58 14.40
C THR A 81 -2.99 -11.52 15.48
N ASP A 82 -2.13 -11.84 16.45
CA ASP A 82 -1.85 -10.97 17.59
C ASP A 82 -0.99 -9.75 17.26
N GLN A 83 -0.36 -9.78 16.10
CA GLN A 83 0.55 -8.74 15.63
C GLN A 83 0.08 -8.26 14.27
N GLY A 84 0.54 -7.09 13.90
CA GLY A 84 0.26 -6.54 12.58
C GLY A 84 1.03 -5.28 12.31
N LEU A 85 0.77 -4.76 11.12
CA LEU A 85 1.36 -3.55 10.60
C LEU A 85 0.25 -2.60 10.16
N VAL A 86 0.35 -1.36 10.61
CA VAL A 86 -0.40 -0.26 10.03
C VAL A 86 0.50 0.46 9.05
N LEU A 87 0.05 0.59 7.80
CA LEU A 87 0.70 1.37 6.76
C LEU A 87 -0.17 2.57 6.42
N THR A 88 0.35 3.77 6.64
CA THR A 88 -0.31 5.03 6.33
C THR A 88 0.29 5.63 5.07
N ARG A 89 -0.56 6.28 4.28
CA ARG A 89 -0.15 6.99 3.07
C ARG A 89 -0.94 8.29 2.97
N MET A 90 -0.24 9.43 3.00
CA MET A 90 -0.84 10.76 2.85
C MET A 90 -0.42 11.36 1.51
N VAL A 91 -1.40 11.81 0.72
CA VAL A 91 -1.13 12.55 -0.52
C VAL A 91 -0.53 13.91 -0.18
N VAL A 92 0.59 14.26 -0.80
CA VAL A 92 1.32 15.52 -0.64
C VAL A 92 1.14 16.36 -1.90
N VAL A 93 0.53 17.54 -1.76
CA VAL A 93 0.33 18.53 -2.83
C VAL A 93 0.62 19.90 -2.25
N ASP A 94 1.80 20.42 -2.57
CA ASP A 94 2.31 21.72 -2.12
C ASP A 94 2.20 21.94 -0.60
N ASN A 95 2.22 20.86 0.19
CA ASN A 95 1.93 20.90 1.62
C ASN A 95 2.79 19.91 2.44
N LEU A 96 3.99 19.58 1.96
CA LEU A 96 4.88 18.62 2.61
C LEU A 96 5.12 18.97 4.09
N ASP A 97 5.40 20.23 4.40
CA ASP A 97 5.66 20.66 5.79
C ASP A 97 4.46 20.41 6.71
N ALA A 98 3.24 20.62 6.21
CA ALA A 98 2.02 20.36 6.98
C ALA A 98 1.80 18.85 7.20
N VAL A 99 2.08 18.03 6.19
CA VAL A 99 2.04 16.57 6.30
C VAL A 99 3.05 16.09 7.34
N VAL A 100 4.31 16.54 7.24
CA VAL A 100 5.37 16.21 8.20
C VAL A 100 5.01 16.64 9.62
N ALA A 101 4.46 17.85 9.80
CA ALA A 101 4.02 18.31 11.12
C ALA A 101 2.89 17.44 11.70
N SER A 102 1.99 16.94 10.84
CA SER A 102 0.87 16.08 11.23
C SER A 102 1.31 14.67 11.68
N CYS A 103 2.53 14.24 11.34
CA CYS A 103 3.06 12.92 11.72
C CYS A 103 3.02 12.67 13.24
N SER A 104 3.18 13.73 14.04
CA SER A 104 3.09 13.68 15.52
C SER A 104 1.70 13.30 16.05
N GLN A 105 0.64 13.48 15.24
CA GLN A 105 -0.74 13.13 15.56
C GLN A 105 -1.06 11.65 15.28
N PHE A 106 -0.20 10.94 14.55
CA PHE A 106 -0.30 9.49 14.44
C PHE A 106 0.19 8.83 15.72
N GLN A 107 -0.73 8.61 16.65
CA GLN A 107 -0.43 7.97 17.92
C GLN A 107 -1.07 6.60 18.00
N MET A 108 -0.27 5.63 18.44
CA MET A 108 -0.72 4.27 18.72
C MET A 108 -0.59 4.04 20.22
N GLN A 109 -1.72 3.75 20.86
CA GLN A 109 -1.80 3.43 22.28
C GLN A 109 -2.03 1.92 22.44
N GLY A 110 -1.29 1.28 23.36
CA GLY A 110 -1.27 -0.17 23.46
C GLY A 110 -0.43 -0.81 22.37
N GLY A 111 -0.60 -2.12 22.14
CA GLY A 111 0.07 -2.80 21.04
C GLY A 111 1.58 -3.01 21.17
N LYS A 112 2.23 -2.65 22.30
CA LYS A 112 3.68 -2.80 22.65
C LYS A 112 4.75 -2.45 21.58
N GLY A 113 4.38 -1.98 20.39
CA GLY A 113 5.28 -1.70 19.28
C GLY A 113 5.92 -2.94 18.64
N TYR A 114 7.14 -2.74 18.15
CA TYR A 114 7.95 -3.74 17.45
C TYR A 114 8.33 -4.91 18.37
N ILE A 115 8.14 -6.14 17.90
CA ILE A 115 8.52 -7.37 18.59
C ILE A 115 9.63 -8.10 17.83
N GLN A 116 10.55 -8.71 18.59
CA GLN A 116 11.47 -9.71 18.05
C GLN A 116 10.71 -10.98 17.66
N ARG A 117 10.67 -11.27 16.36
CA ARG A 117 10.05 -12.49 15.83
C ARG A 117 11.10 -13.60 15.74
N GLU A 118 10.77 -14.78 16.26
CA GLU A 118 11.47 -16.01 15.87
C GLU A 118 11.04 -16.39 14.45
N VAL A 119 11.86 -16.03 13.47
CA VAL A 119 11.68 -16.48 12.08
C VAL A 119 12.18 -17.91 12.00
N LYS A 120 11.28 -18.87 11.80
CA LYS A 120 11.64 -20.26 11.53
C LYS A 120 12.58 -20.30 10.33
N GLN A 121 13.76 -20.87 10.53
CA GLN A 121 14.72 -21.11 9.48
C GLN A 121 14.44 -22.47 8.85
N PHE A 122 14.33 -22.51 7.52
CA PHE A 122 14.22 -23.74 6.75
C PHE A 122 15.59 -24.10 6.17
N SER A 123 15.77 -25.37 5.76
CA SER A 123 16.99 -25.75 5.04
C SER A 123 17.09 -24.99 3.71
N SER A 124 18.32 -24.79 3.23
CA SER A 124 18.55 -24.13 1.94
C SER A 124 17.83 -24.84 0.78
N GLU A 125 17.73 -26.16 0.84
CA GLU A 125 17.00 -26.97 -0.15
C GLU A 125 15.50 -26.68 -0.13
N THR A 126 14.88 -26.67 1.05
CA THR A 126 13.45 -26.34 1.19
C THR A 126 13.16 -24.93 0.68
N THR A 127 13.97 -23.94 1.06
CA THR A 127 13.81 -22.55 0.60
C THR A 127 13.94 -22.45 -0.92
N LYS A 128 14.95 -23.10 -1.52
CA LYS A 128 15.14 -23.12 -2.98
C LYS A 128 13.94 -23.73 -3.71
N ASN A 129 13.44 -24.87 -3.22
CA ASN A 129 12.31 -25.56 -3.84
C ASN A 129 11.02 -24.73 -3.72
N ALA A 130 10.76 -24.13 -2.57
CA ALA A 130 9.63 -23.24 -2.37
C ALA A 130 9.71 -22.00 -3.28
N GLN A 131 10.89 -21.39 -3.41
CA GLN A 131 11.09 -20.24 -4.29
C GLN A 131 10.84 -20.60 -5.77
N ALA A 132 11.30 -21.78 -6.22
CA ALA A 132 11.05 -22.25 -7.57
C ALA A 132 9.56 -22.44 -7.88
N VAL A 133 8.78 -22.91 -6.90
CA VAL A 133 7.30 -23.00 -7.02
C VAL A 133 6.70 -21.60 -7.15
N ILE A 134 7.06 -20.66 -6.27
CA ILE A 134 6.57 -19.28 -6.33
C ILE A 134 6.90 -18.65 -7.70
N ASP A 135 8.13 -18.84 -8.19
CA ASP A 135 8.60 -18.29 -9.47
C ASP A 135 7.89 -18.90 -10.67
N THR A 136 7.46 -20.15 -10.57
CA THR A 136 6.66 -20.80 -11.60
C THR A 136 5.25 -20.23 -11.60
N VAL A 137 4.63 -20.10 -10.43
CA VAL A 137 3.23 -19.69 -10.29
C VAL A 137 3.04 -18.20 -10.63
N ILE A 138 4.04 -17.34 -10.40
CA ILE A 138 3.97 -15.88 -10.63
C ILE A 138 3.50 -15.49 -12.04
N SER A 139 3.75 -16.33 -13.05
CA SER A 139 3.39 -16.06 -14.44
C SER A 139 1.93 -16.37 -14.76
N TYR A 140 1.22 -17.04 -13.85
CA TYR A 140 -0.15 -17.52 -14.05
C TYR A 140 -1.16 -16.87 -13.10
N ILE A 141 -0.71 -16.17 -12.06
CA ILE A 141 -1.62 -15.55 -11.11
C ILE A 141 -2.36 -14.35 -11.71
N ASN A 142 -3.60 -14.17 -11.27
CA ASN A 142 -4.30 -12.90 -11.43
C ASN A 142 -3.90 -11.98 -10.26
N PRO A 143 -3.14 -10.89 -10.48
CA PRO A 143 -2.75 -9.99 -9.40
C PRO A 143 -3.93 -9.31 -8.70
N ASP A 144 -5.07 -9.17 -9.39
CA ASP A 144 -6.29 -8.60 -8.81
C ASP A 144 -6.94 -9.54 -7.76
N GLU A 145 -6.56 -10.82 -7.75
CA GLU A 145 -7.09 -11.86 -6.84
C GLU A 145 -6.03 -12.39 -5.86
N ALA A 146 -4.81 -11.85 -5.89
CA ALA A 146 -3.67 -12.39 -5.15
C ALA A 146 -3.57 -11.90 -3.69
N LEU A 147 -4.44 -10.97 -3.25
CA LEU A 147 -4.41 -10.39 -1.90
C LEU A 147 -5.80 -10.43 -1.25
N GLY A 148 -5.89 -11.04 -0.07
CA GLY A 148 -7.13 -11.25 0.68
C GLY A 148 -7.32 -10.31 1.88
N ARG A 149 -8.53 -10.27 2.40
CA ARG A 149 -8.89 -9.53 3.63
C ARG A 149 -8.74 -10.41 4.88
N VAL A 150 -8.97 -11.71 4.74
CA VAL A 150 -8.83 -12.74 5.78
C VAL A 150 -8.20 -14.02 5.20
N SER A 151 -7.78 -14.94 6.07
CA SER A 151 -7.31 -16.25 5.63
C SER A 151 -8.40 -16.96 4.83
N SER A 152 -7.97 -17.74 3.84
CA SER A 152 -8.85 -18.49 2.93
C SER A 152 -9.59 -17.66 1.87
N ASP A 153 -9.53 -16.34 1.89
CA ASP A 153 -9.94 -15.52 0.73
C ASP A 153 -9.09 -15.85 -0.50
N VAL A 154 -7.80 -16.13 -0.28
CA VAL A 154 -6.81 -16.40 -1.32
C VAL A 154 -5.98 -17.63 -0.93
N SER A 155 -5.69 -18.49 -1.90
CA SER A 155 -4.79 -19.64 -1.71
C SER A 155 -3.38 -19.17 -1.38
N PHE A 156 -2.63 -19.90 -0.55
CA PHE A 156 -1.23 -19.58 -0.28
C PHE A 156 -0.35 -19.60 -1.54
N LEU A 157 -0.73 -20.38 -2.56
CA LEU A 157 -0.03 -20.43 -3.84
C LEU A 157 -0.24 -19.16 -4.68
N ASP A 158 -1.32 -18.40 -4.46
CA ASP A 158 -1.58 -17.13 -5.13
C ASP A 158 -1.10 -15.95 -4.27
N LEU A 159 -1.27 -16.05 -2.95
CA LEU A 159 -0.81 -15.03 -2.00
C LEU A 159 0.71 -14.88 -2.02
N ALA A 160 1.49 -15.97 -1.99
CA ALA A 160 2.95 -15.90 -1.97
C ALA A 160 3.55 -15.14 -3.18
N PRO A 161 3.18 -15.43 -4.44
CA PRO A 161 3.62 -14.63 -5.58
C PRO A 161 3.02 -13.22 -5.57
N GLY A 162 1.78 -13.00 -5.09
CA GLY A 162 1.23 -11.66 -4.89
C GLY A 162 2.09 -10.80 -3.96
N VAL A 163 2.49 -11.36 -2.82
CA VAL A 163 3.42 -10.73 -1.87
C VAL A 163 4.81 -10.53 -2.48
N LYS A 164 5.28 -11.47 -3.31
CA LYS A 164 6.56 -11.32 -4.03
C LYS A 164 6.52 -10.18 -5.05
N LEU A 165 5.39 -9.97 -5.74
CA LEU A 165 5.21 -8.89 -6.70
C LEU A 165 4.99 -7.54 -6.03
N GLY A 166 4.27 -7.50 -4.92
CA GLY A 166 3.85 -6.27 -4.26
C GLY A 166 3.57 -6.48 -2.78
N GLN A 167 4.63 -6.68 -1.99
CA GLN A 167 4.52 -6.74 -0.54
C GLN A 167 3.83 -5.48 -0.01
N LEU A 168 2.91 -5.65 0.94
CA LEU A 168 2.03 -4.58 1.45
C LEU A 168 1.08 -3.97 0.41
N GLY A 169 0.79 -4.72 -0.65
CA GLY A 169 -0.30 -4.42 -1.58
C GLY A 169 -1.66 -4.41 -0.89
N THR A 170 -2.65 -3.80 -1.52
CA THR A 170 -4.04 -3.74 -1.03
C THR A 170 -4.94 -4.48 -2.02
N PRO A 171 -5.99 -5.19 -1.58
CA PRO A 171 -6.92 -5.86 -2.49
C PRO A 171 -7.48 -4.93 -3.58
N ALA A 172 -7.70 -5.49 -4.78
CA ALA A 172 -8.02 -4.73 -5.99
C ALA A 172 -9.39 -4.04 -5.97
N ASP A 173 -10.29 -4.49 -5.10
CA ASP A 173 -11.58 -3.84 -4.83
C ASP A 173 -11.44 -2.43 -4.21
N THR A 174 -10.25 -2.12 -3.69
CA THR A 174 -9.92 -0.92 -2.94
C THR A 174 -8.98 -0.01 -3.72
N VAL A 175 -7.89 -0.58 -4.24
CA VAL A 175 -6.92 0.13 -5.07
C VAL A 175 -6.54 -0.77 -6.22
N ARG A 176 -6.65 -0.25 -7.45
CA ARG A 176 -6.26 -0.98 -8.65
C ARG A 176 -5.12 -0.25 -9.34
N TYR A 177 -4.13 -1.03 -9.76
CA TYR A 177 -3.01 -0.54 -10.55
C TYR A 177 -3.09 -1.14 -11.95
N ALA A 178 -2.75 -0.34 -12.95
CA ALA A 178 -2.57 -0.80 -14.31
C ALA A 178 -1.25 -0.25 -14.83
N THR A 179 -0.58 -1.02 -15.68
CA THR A 179 0.64 -0.59 -16.36
C THR A 179 0.33 -0.36 -17.83
N ILE A 180 0.84 0.74 -18.36
CA ILE A 180 0.85 1.02 -19.80
C ILE A 180 2.31 1.00 -20.20
N LEU A 181 2.70 0.04 -21.04
CA LEU A 181 4.10 -0.21 -21.39
C LEU A 181 4.45 0.20 -22.83
N VAL A 182 3.42 0.38 -23.65
CA VAL A 182 3.53 0.68 -25.07
C VAL A 182 2.56 1.80 -25.45
N ASP A 183 2.88 2.52 -26.51
CA ASP A 183 2.00 3.51 -27.13
C ASP A 183 0.87 2.86 -27.97
N ASP A 184 0.09 3.69 -28.65
CA ASP A 184 -1.04 3.27 -29.48
C ASP A 184 -0.63 2.47 -30.73
N THR A 185 0.66 2.47 -31.08
CA THR A 185 1.24 1.64 -32.16
C THR A 185 1.78 0.31 -31.64
N GLY A 186 1.81 0.11 -30.32
CA GLY A 186 2.44 -1.04 -29.68
C GLY A 186 3.96 -0.91 -29.52
N ALA A 187 4.53 0.27 -29.79
CA ALA A 187 5.95 0.53 -29.57
C ALA A 187 6.22 0.90 -28.10
N PRO A 188 7.37 0.50 -27.52
CA PRO A 188 7.74 0.92 -26.17
C PRO A 188 7.86 2.45 -26.05
N PHE A 189 7.44 3.00 -24.91
CA PHE A 189 7.62 4.42 -24.62
C PHE A 189 9.11 4.80 -24.59
N ARG A 190 9.43 5.98 -25.13
CA ARG A 190 10.78 6.54 -25.19
C ARG A 190 10.88 7.87 -24.47
N GLY A 191 12.01 8.11 -23.81
CA GLY A 191 12.26 9.36 -23.06
C GLY A 191 12.48 10.60 -23.93
N ASP A 192 12.67 10.45 -25.24
CA ASP A 192 12.89 11.54 -26.19
C ASP A 192 11.67 11.87 -27.07
N ALA A 193 10.53 11.23 -26.80
CA ALA A 193 9.26 11.46 -27.47
C ALA A 193 8.27 12.19 -26.54
N THR A 194 7.18 12.69 -27.12
CA THR A 194 6.06 13.30 -26.38
C THR A 194 4.81 12.45 -26.54
N TYR A 195 4.12 12.20 -25.43
CA TYR A 195 2.92 11.38 -25.38
C TYR A 195 1.78 12.15 -24.71
N THR A 196 0.55 11.81 -25.06
CA THR A 196 -0.66 12.33 -24.41
C THR A 196 -1.49 11.16 -23.91
N LEU A 197 -1.84 11.18 -22.63
CA LEU A 197 -2.74 10.21 -22.02
C LEU A 197 -4.04 10.93 -21.63
N THR A 198 -5.16 10.47 -22.19
CA THR A 198 -6.48 10.94 -21.77
C THR A 198 -7.06 9.98 -20.73
N VAL A 199 -7.35 10.51 -19.55
CA VAL A 199 -7.92 9.75 -18.44
C VAL A 199 -9.43 9.98 -18.38
N PRO A 200 -10.28 8.95 -18.53
CA PRO A 200 -11.73 9.14 -18.49
C PRO A 200 -12.21 9.52 -17.08
N SER A 201 -13.34 10.22 -17.01
CA SER A 201 -14.02 10.48 -15.73
C SER A 201 -14.56 9.19 -15.11
N GLY A 202 -14.72 9.15 -13.78
CA GLY A 202 -15.38 8.05 -13.07
C GLY A 202 -14.49 6.83 -12.77
N LEU A 203 -13.16 6.98 -12.86
CA LEU A 203 -12.22 5.90 -12.53
C LEU A 203 -12.13 5.55 -11.02
N TYR A 204 -12.59 6.44 -10.14
CA TYR A 204 -12.53 6.26 -8.69
C TYR A 204 -13.87 6.61 -8.05
N LYS A 205 -14.17 5.97 -6.91
CA LYS A 205 -15.36 6.25 -6.09
C LYS A 205 -15.20 7.57 -5.33
N LEU A 206 -16.30 8.16 -4.86
CA LEU A 206 -16.27 9.37 -4.03
C LEU A 206 -15.27 9.22 -2.86
N GLY A 207 -14.40 10.21 -2.67
CA GLY A 207 -13.34 10.18 -1.66
C GLY A 207 -12.07 9.41 -2.07
N GLY A 208 -12.05 8.78 -3.25
CA GLY A 208 -10.86 8.24 -3.89
C GLY A 208 -10.14 9.26 -4.77
N TYR A 209 -9.10 8.81 -5.46
CA TYR A 209 -8.37 9.61 -6.45
C TYR A 209 -7.65 8.66 -7.43
N PHE A 210 -7.12 9.20 -8.53
CA PHE A 210 -6.20 8.49 -9.42
C PHE A 210 -4.84 9.17 -9.46
N SER A 211 -3.82 8.40 -9.85
CA SER A 211 -2.48 8.89 -10.16
C SER A 211 -1.91 8.15 -11.35
N VAL A 212 -1.16 8.87 -12.20
CA VAL A 212 -0.32 8.30 -13.25
C VAL A 212 1.12 8.64 -12.90
N THR A 213 1.97 7.62 -12.73
CA THR A 213 3.38 7.78 -12.32
C THR A 213 4.28 7.10 -13.34
N HIS A 214 5.42 7.74 -13.66
CA HIS A 214 6.37 7.21 -14.64
C HIS A 214 7.58 6.55 -13.97
N TYR A 215 7.96 5.38 -14.47
CA TYR A 215 9.10 4.61 -13.96
C TYR A 215 10.00 4.15 -15.10
N GLY A 216 11.30 3.97 -14.80
CA GLY A 216 12.24 3.31 -15.70
C GLY A 216 11.86 1.84 -15.91
N THR A 217 11.95 1.35 -17.13
CA THR A 217 11.59 -0.05 -17.44
C THR A 217 12.65 -1.06 -16.98
N ASP A 218 13.90 -0.59 -16.85
CA ASP A 218 15.08 -1.35 -16.44
C ASP A 218 15.14 -1.55 -14.91
N ASN A 219 14.89 -0.49 -14.15
CA ASN A 219 15.07 -0.45 -12.70
C ASN A 219 13.74 -0.34 -11.93
N LYS A 220 12.64 0.02 -12.60
CA LYS A 220 11.30 0.22 -12.02
C LYS A 220 11.27 1.31 -10.94
N LEU A 221 12.19 2.27 -11.02
CA LEU A 221 12.32 3.42 -10.13
C LEU A 221 11.80 4.69 -10.81
N LEU A 222 11.56 5.73 -10.01
CA LEU A 222 11.17 7.06 -10.52
C LEU A 222 12.28 7.60 -11.43
N ILE A 223 11.90 8.18 -12.57
CA ILE A 223 12.85 8.74 -13.54
C ILE A 223 13.25 10.15 -13.07
N PRO A 224 14.53 10.40 -12.70
CA PRO A 224 14.99 11.74 -12.31
C PRO A 224 14.70 12.77 -13.40
N ASN A 225 14.22 13.95 -13.01
CA ASN A 225 13.97 15.07 -13.90
C ASN A 225 14.13 16.41 -13.16
N ASP A 226 14.38 17.48 -13.91
CA ASP A 226 14.68 18.81 -13.37
C ASP A 226 13.51 19.43 -12.60
N LEU A 227 12.27 19.09 -12.98
CA LEU A 227 11.06 19.60 -12.34
C LEU A 227 10.75 18.89 -11.02
N LYS A 228 11.36 17.72 -10.78
CA LYS A 228 11.07 16.84 -9.63
C LYS A 228 9.58 16.49 -9.51
N ILE A 229 8.90 16.42 -10.65
CA ILE A 229 7.51 15.96 -10.77
C ILE A 229 7.56 14.57 -11.39
N TYR A 230 6.95 13.58 -10.73
CA TYR A 230 7.04 12.19 -11.17
C TYR A 230 5.68 11.55 -11.42
N ASP A 231 4.60 12.24 -11.07
CA ASP A 231 3.24 11.81 -11.27
C ASP A 231 2.29 12.97 -11.61
N GLN A 232 1.13 12.60 -12.12
CA GLN A 232 -0.04 13.45 -12.28
C GLN A 232 -1.18 12.82 -11.49
N ILE A 233 -1.78 13.58 -10.59
CA ILE A 233 -2.82 13.08 -9.69
C ILE A 233 -4.07 13.96 -9.76
N THR A 234 -5.21 13.42 -9.35
CA THR A 234 -6.49 14.14 -9.32
C THR A 234 -6.43 15.53 -8.68
N PHE A 235 -5.57 15.70 -7.68
CA PHE A 235 -5.42 16.97 -6.94
C PHE A 235 -4.52 18.01 -7.62
N SER A 236 -3.70 17.60 -8.59
CA SER A 236 -2.76 18.48 -9.30
C SER A 236 -3.05 18.60 -10.81
N SER A 237 -3.96 17.77 -11.33
CA SER A 237 -4.34 17.78 -12.75
C SER A 237 -5.54 18.67 -13.00
N GLU A 238 -5.49 19.46 -14.08
CA GLU A 238 -6.65 20.21 -14.56
C GLU A 238 -7.48 19.35 -15.53
N PRO A 239 -8.82 19.42 -15.48
CA PRO A 239 -9.66 18.84 -16.52
C PRO A 239 -9.35 19.49 -17.87
N ASN A 240 -9.23 18.68 -18.92
CA ASN A 240 -9.20 19.15 -20.30
C ASN A 240 -10.54 19.76 -20.73
#